data_AF-A0A8I6XAU2-F1
#
_entry.id   AF-A0A8I6XAU2-F1
#
_cell.length_a   1.000
_cell.length_b   1.000
_cell.length_c   1.000
_cell.angle_alpha   90.00
_cell.angle_beta   90.00
_cell.angle_gamma   90.00
#
_symmetry.space_group_name_H-M   'P 1'
#
loop_
_entity.id
_entity.type
_entity.pdbx_description
1 polymer ?
#
loop_
_entity_poly.entity_id
_entity_poly.type
_entity_poly.pdbx_seq_one_letter_code
_entity_poly.pdbx_strand_id
1 'polypeptide(L)'
;MAPKGKSGFFGVRQMPSCNWGVEFSDAGRRCWIDTYPSAHEAARAYDVAVWRVERPQEHLNFPEIESRVVAEMLVPHGIKMKAITTKKKTTKKPSVVVNADEIDEEAMARFAREHPEYVQAELEHYWKREAEQKKKEDKAGPSTVIPIKSSSDEDWADFSEKDDEEGCDDPEKEEFSEQFRSSDDEE
;
A
#
# COMPACT_ATOMS: atom_id res chain seq x y z
N MET A 1 11.96 -15.13 -23.29
CA MET A 1 12.56 -15.02 -21.94
C MET A 1 12.48 -13.57 -21.49
N ALA A 2 12.12 -13.28 -20.23
CA ALA A 2 12.13 -11.89 -19.74
C ALA A 2 13.58 -11.44 -19.50
N PRO A 3 13.98 -10.24 -19.94
CA PRO A 3 15.33 -9.74 -19.67
C PRO A 3 15.55 -9.52 -18.17
N LYS A 4 16.79 -9.71 -17.72
CA LYS A 4 17.21 -9.33 -16.35
C LYS A 4 17.16 -7.81 -16.23
N GLY A 5 16.56 -7.33 -15.14
CA GLY A 5 16.48 -5.90 -14.85
C GLY A 5 17.73 -5.37 -14.15
N LYS A 6 17.61 -4.18 -13.55
CA LYS A 6 18.69 -3.54 -12.75
C LYS A 6 19.16 -4.40 -11.56
N SER A 7 18.34 -5.34 -11.12
CA SER A 7 18.66 -6.31 -10.07
C SER A 7 19.66 -7.38 -10.49
N GLY A 8 19.89 -7.58 -11.80
CA GLY A 8 20.67 -8.70 -12.34
C GLY A 8 19.95 -10.05 -12.27
N PHE A 9 18.76 -10.12 -11.68
CA PHE A 9 17.97 -11.35 -11.50
C PHE A 9 16.65 -11.30 -12.27
N PHE A 10 16.17 -12.46 -12.70
CA PHE A 10 14.87 -12.62 -13.33
C PHE A 10 13.74 -12.38 -12.32
N GLY A 11 12.73 -11.62 -12.75
CA GLY A 11 11.52 -11.37 -11.96
C GLY A 11 11.72 -10.55 -10.68
N VAL A 12 12.95 -10.13 -10.36
CA VAL A 12 13.25 -9.34 -9.15
C VAL A 12 13.27 -7.85 -9.48
N ARG A 13 12.49 -7.06 -8.76
CA ARG A 13 12.41 -5.60 -8.88
C ARG A 13 12.65 -4.91 -7.55
N GLN A 14 13.54 -3.92 -7.53
CA GLN A 14 13.72 -3.05 -6.37
C GLN A 14 12.52 -2.10 -6.24
N MET A 15 11.95 -2.02 -5.04
CA MET A 15 10.90 -1.05 -4.71
C MET A 15 11.47 0.20 -4.04
N PRO A 16 10.78 1.35 -4.13
CA PRO A 16 11.18 2.59 -3.45
C PRO A 16 11.28 2.44 -1.93
N SER A 17 10.54 1.50 -1.35
CA SER A 17 10.55 1.16 0.08
C SER A 17 11.72 0.26 0.51
N CYS A 18 12.82 0.26 -0.26
CA CYS A 18 14.04 -0.54 -0.04
C CYS A 18 13.88 -2.07 -0.02
N ASN A 19 12.71 -2.61 -0.37
CA ASN A 19 12.46 -4.05 -0.44
C ASN A 19 12.55 -4.58 -1.89
N TRP A 20 12.82 -5.87 -2.04
CA TRP A 20 12.90 -6.56 -3.33
C TRP A 20 11.61 -7.33 -3.59
N GLY A 21 10.85 -6.89 -4.58
CA GLY A 21 9.62 -7.54 -5.02
C GLY A 21 9.90 -8.59 -6.08
N VAL A 22 9.14 -9.68 -6.04
CA VAL A 22 9.23 -10.73 -7.05
C VAL A 22 7.94 -10.80 -7.85
N GLU A 23 8.07 -10.62 -9.15
CA GLU A 23 7.01 -10.80 -10.13
C GLU A 23 7.33 -12.02 -11.01
N PHE A 24 6.33 -12.84 -11.23
CA PHE A 24 6.42 -14.03 -12.05
C PHE A 24 5.35 -14.01 -13.13
N SER A 25 5.71 -14.43 -14.35
CA SER A 25 4.78 -14.43 -15.48
C SER A 25 4.68 -15.82 -16.08
N ASP A 26 3.47 -16.37 -16.08
CA ASP A 26 3.19 -17.68 -16.65
C ASP A 26 1.98 -17.70 -17.56
N ALA A 27 2.15 -18.26 -18.76
CA ALA A 27 1.14 -18.29 -19.82
C ALA A 27 0.42 -16.94 -20.03
N GLY A 28 1.16 -15.82 -19.94
CA GLY A 28 0.61 -14.46 -20.08
C GLY A 28 -0.06 -13.87 -18.84
N ARG A 29 -0.20 -14.64 -17.74
CA ARG A 29 -0.68 -14.13 -16.45
C ARG A 29 0.48 -13.69 -15.58
N ARG A 30 0.38 -12.50 -15.00
CA ARG A 30 1.37 -11.98 -14.05
C ARG A 30 0.92 -12.26 -12.62
N CYS A 31 1.85 -12.74 -11.81
CA CYS A 31 1.66 -13.09 -10.42
C CYS A 31 2.70 -12.34 -9.59
N TRP A 32 2.22 -11.73 -8.52
CA TRP A 32 3.07 -11.21 -7.45
C TRP A 32 3.37 -12.36 -6.50
N ILE A 33 4.64 -12.65 -6.27
CA ILE A 33 5.04 -13.69 -5.33
C ILE A 33 5.08 -13.10 -3.93
N ASP A 34 6.12 -12.34 -3.62
CA ASP A 34 6.21 -11.65 -2.34
C ASP A 34 7.29 -10.57 -2.38
N THR A 35 7.47 -9.90 -1.25
CA THR A 35 8.57 -8.98 -0.99
C THR A 35 9.59 -9.61 -0.05
N TYR A 36 10.87 -9.44 -0.36
CA TYR A 36 11.99 -9.96 0.43
C TYR A 36 12.98 -8.84 0.76
N PRO A 37 13.71 -8.95 1.88
CA PRO A 37 14.69 -7.95 2.28
C PRO A 37 15.93 -7.92 1.38
N SER A 38 16.25 -9.02 0.67
CA SER A 38 17.44 -9.10 -0.20
C SER A 38 17.10 -9.55 -1.63
N ALA A 39 17.89 -9.09 -2.60
CA ALA A 39 17.75 -9.49 -4.01
C ALA A 39 18.01 -10.99 -4.21
N HIS A 40 18.95 -11.57 -3.45
CA HIS A 40 19.28 -12.99 -3.52
C HIS A 40 18.14 -13.86 -3.01
N GLU A 41 17.52 -13.49 -1.89
CA GLU A 41 16.35 -14.22 -1.36
C GLU A 41 15.15 -14.10 -2.32
N ALA A 42 14.93 -12.91 -2.87
CA ALA A 42 13.94 -12.67 -3.92
C ALA A 42 14.18 -13.56 -5.16
N ALA A 43 15.44 -13.67 -5.60
CA ALA A 43 15.81 -14.51 -6.74
C ALA A 43 15.60 -16.01 -6.45
N ARG A 44 15.90 -16.48 -5.23
CA ARG A 44 15.60 -17.86 -4.82
C ARG A 44 14.10 -18.12 -4.79
N ALA A 45 13.30 -17.16 -4.34
CA ALA A 45 11.84 -17.27 -4.39
C ALA A 45 11.29 -17.34 -5.83
N TYR A 46 11.90 -16.61 -6.77
CA TYR A 46 11.59 -16.74 -8.19
C TYR A 46 11.92 -18.16 -8.71
N ASP A 47 13.08 -18.70 -8.35
CA ASP A 47 13.51 -20.04 -8.76
C ASP A 47 12.58 -21.13 -8.22
N VAL A 48 12.08 -21.00 -6.99
CA VAL A 48 11.02 -21.88 -6.46
C VAL A 48 9.76 -21.81 -7.34
N ALA A 49 9.38 -20.63 -7.85
CA ALA A 49 8.24 -20.50 -8.74
C ALA A 49 8.48 -21.17 -10.10
N VAL A 50 9.68 -21.02 -10.68
CA VAL A 50 10.11 -21.70 -11.90
C VAL A 50 10.02 -23.22 -11.73
N TRP A 51 10.49 -23.75 -10.59
CA TRP A 51 10.36 -25.16 -10.24
C TRP A 51 8.91 -25.62 -10.06
N ARG A 52 8.05 -24.79 -9.46
CA ARG A 52 6.63 -25.11 -9.28
C ARG A 52 5.84 -25.19 -10.59
N VAL A 53 6.25 -24.44 -11.61
CA VAL A 53 5.64 -24.49 -12.95
C VAL A 53 6.43 -25.37 -13.93
N GLU A 54 7.41 -26.13 -13.44
CA GLU A 54 8.21 -27.08 -14.24
C GLU A 54 8.86 -26.46 -15.47
N ARG A 55 9.39 -25.23 -15.32
CA ARG A 55 10.13 -24.56 -16.40
C ARG A 55 11.56 -25.09 -16.53
N PRO A 56 12.19 -24.95 -17.72
CA PRO A 56 13.58 -25.30 -17.93
C PRO A 56 14.53 -24.58 -16.96
N GLN A 57 15.60 -25.26 -16.55
CA GLN A 57 16.61 -24.74 -15.62
C GLN A 57 17.32 -23.47 -16.12
N GLU A 58 17.35 -23.22 -17.43
CA GLU A 58 17.89 -21.99 -18.03
C GLU A 58 17.17 -20.70 -17.55
N HIS A 59 15.95 -20.86 -17.04
CA HIS A 59 15.16 -19.76 -16.49
C HIS A 59 15.41 -19.53 -14.99
N LEU A 60 16.27 -20.33 -14.35
CA LEU A 60 16.67 -20.13 -12.97
C LEU A 60 17.72 -19.01 -12.87
N ASN A 61 17.71 -18.32 -11.74
CA ASN A 61 18.77 -17.41 -11.35
C ASN A 61 19.98 -18.16 -10.81
N PHE A 62 19.76 -19.28 -10.14
CA PHE A 62 20.78 -20.14 -9.53
C PHE A 62 20.74 -21.55 -10.15
N PRO A 63 21.55 -21.81 -11.21
CA PRO A 63 21.55 -23.11 -11.88
C PRO A 63 22.11 -24.25 -11.00
N GLU A 64 22.80 -23.92 -9.90
CA GLU A 64 23.32 -24.85 -8.89
C GLU A 64 22.20 -25.61 -8.15
N ILE A 65 20.96 -25.10 -8.20
CA ILE A 65 19.82 -25.72 -7.54
C ILE A 65 19.25 -26.81 -8.46
N GLU A 66 19.64 -28.06 -8.22
CA GLU A 66 19.27 -29.20 -9.07
C GLU A 66 17.89 -29.80 -8.77
N SER A 67 17.25 -29.43 -7.65
CA SER A 67 15.93 -29.97 -7.29
C SER A 67 15.00 -28.94 -6.66
N ARG A 68 13.69 -29.14 -6.87
CA ARG A 68 12.63 -28.35 -6.26
C ARG A 68 12.68 -28.36 -4.72
N VAL A 69 13.02 -29.50 -4.11
CA VAL A 69 13.08 -29.63 -2.65
C VAL A 69 14.18 -28.73 -2.08
N VAL A 70 15.36 -28.73 -2.71
CA VAL A 70 16.46 -27.84 -2.32
C VAL A 70 16.05 -26.38 -2.51
N ALA A 71 15.38 -26.03 -3.61
CA ALA A 71 14.89 -24.67 -3.83
C ALA A 71 13.93 -24.21 -2.71
N GLU A 72 12.96 -25.06 -2.34
CA GLU A 72 11.96 -24.74 -1.31
C GLU A 72 12.61 -24.64 0.09
N MET A 73 13.62 -25.45 0.40
CA MET A 73 14.37 -25.35 1.66
C MET A 73 15.17 -24.04 1.79
N LEU A 74 15.63 -23.47 0.67
CA LEU A 74 16.39 -22.21 0.67
C LEU A 74 15.50 -20.96 0.85
N VAL A 75 14.18 -21.13 0.86
CA VAL A 75 13.19 -20.08 1.10
C VAL A 75 12.30 -20.52 2.27
N PRO A 76 12.74 -20.34 3.54
CA PRO A 76 12.08 -20.90 4.72
C PRO A 76 10.61 -20.48 4.87
N HIS A 77 10.30 -19.26 4.44
CA HIS A 77 8.94 -18.70 4.49
C HIS A 77 8.00 -19.25 3.39
N GLY A 78 8.55 -20.05 2.47
CA GLY A 78 7.88 -20.47 1.25
C GLY A 78 7.53 -19.29 0.34
N ILE A 79 6.81 -19.57 -0.75
CA ILE A 79 6.35 -18.54 -1.68
C ILE A 79 4.82 -18.55 -1.84
N LYS A 80 4.22 -17.36 -1.93
CA LYS A 80 2.76 -17.16 -2.04
C LYS A 80 2.38 -16.44 -3.33
N MET A 81 2.07 -17.17 -4.40
CA MET A 81 1.74 -16.55 -5.69
C MET A 81 0.31 -15.96 -5.67
N LYS A 82 0.19 -14.64 -5.90
CA LYS A 82 -1.08 -13.92 -6.03
C LYS A 82 -1.20 -13.34 -7.44
N ALA A 83 -2.27 -13.64 -8.15
CA ALA A 83 -2.51 -13.07 -9.47
C ALA A 83 -2.64 -11.55 -9.40
N ILE A 84 -1.89 -10.82 -10.25
CA ILE A 84 -1.99 -9.37 -10.33
C ILE A 84 -3.20 -9.04 -11.20
N THR A 85 -4.33 -8.75 -10.58
CA THR A 85 -5.47 -8.18 -11.29
C THR A 85 -5.23 -6.68 -11.44
N THR A 86 -5.14 -6.17 -12.66
CA THR A 86 -4.98 -4.73 -12.96
C THR A 86 -6.23 -3.88 -12.62
N LYS A 87 -7.21 -4.45 -11.90
CA LYS A 87 -8.36 -3.69 -11.43
C LYS A 87 -7.93 -2.77 -10.30
N LYS A 88 -7.41 -1.61 -10.69
CA LYS A 88 -7.27 -0.42 -9.85
C LYS A 88 -8.64 -0.24 -9.16
N LYS A 89 -8.74 -0.48 -7.86
CA LYS A 89 -9.89 -0.01 -7.06
C LYS A 89 -9.80 1.51 -7.09
N THR A 90 -10.33 2.12 -8.14
CA THR A 90 -10.56 3.55 -8.15
C THR A 90 -11.75 3.79 -7.23
N THR A 91 -11.50 4.04 -5.96
CA THR A 91 -12.44 4.83 -5.16
C THR A 91 -12.40 6.24 -5.72
N LYS A 92 -12.96 6.46 -6.91
CA LYS A 92 -13.20 7.82 -7.38
C LYS A 92 -14.26 8.37 -6.46
N LYS A 93 -13.87 9.25 -5.54
CA LYS A 93 -14.84 10.12 -4.88
C LYS A 93 -15.56 10.87 -6.03
N PRO A 94 -16.89 10.78 -6.12
CA PRO A 94 -17.59 11.55 -7.13
C PRO A 94 -17.32 13.04 -6.85
N SER A 95 -16.83 13.75 -7.86
CA SER A 95 -16.54 15.18 -7.79
C SER A 95 -17.72 15.90 -8.42
N VAL A 96 -18.52 16.62 -7.65
CA VAL A 96 -19.57 17.50 -8.15
C VAL A 96 -19.00 18.89 -8.36
N VAL A 97 -19.32 19.53 -9.49
CA VAL A 97 -18.97 20.92 -9.77
C VAL A 97 -20.14 21.77 -9.32
N VAL A 98 -19.94 22.64 -8.32
CA VAL A 98 -20.97 23.55 -7.79
C VAL A 98 -20.80 24.91 -8.44
N ASN A 99 -21.90 25.52 -8.89
CA ASN A 99 -21.88 26.89 -9.43
C ASN A 99 -21.90 27.91 -8.28
N ALA A 100 -21.30 29.08 -8.47
CA ALA A 100 -21.17 30.10 -7.42
C ALA A 100 -22.51 30.60 -6.85
N ASP A 101 -23.60 30.46 -7.60
CA ASP A 101 -24.95 30.89 -7.22
C ASP A 101 -25.79 29.77 -6.57
N GLU A 102 -25.26 28.56 -6.48
CA GLU A 102 -25.95 27.39 -5.95
C GLU A 102 -25.69 27.25 -4.45
N ILE A 103 -26.76 27.21 -3.65
CA ILE A 103 -26.65 27.02 -2.20
C ILE A 103 -26.11 25.60 -1.94
N ASP A 104 -25.18 25.46 -0.98
CA ASP A 104 -24.57 24.18 -0.59
C ASP A 104 -25.62 23.09 -0.33
N GLU A 105 -26.75 23.45 0.28
CA GLU A 105 -27.89 22.55 0.51
C GLU A 105 -28.54 22.04 -0.79
N GLU A 106 -28.69 22.89 -1.81
CA GLU A 106 -29.26 22.49 -3.10
C GLU A 106 -28.29 21.60 -3.89
N ALA A 107 -27.00 21.92 -3.84
CA ALA A 107 -25.95 21.11 -4.45
C ALA A 107 -25.89 19.71 -3.82
N MET A 108 -25.97 19.62 -2.49
CA MET A 108 -26.00 18.35 -1.75
C MET A 108 -27.26 17.53 -2.07
N ALA A 109 -28.42 18.17 -2.17
CA ALA A 109 -29.67 17.50 -2.54
C ALA A 109 -29.68 16.98 -3.98
N ARG A 110 -29.15 17.76 -4.95
CA ARG A 110 -28.98 17.31 -6.34
C ARG A 110 -28.02 16.14 -6.43
N PHE A 111 -26.89 16.22 -5.74
CA PHE A 111 -25.91 15.15 -5.67
C PHE A 111 -26.51 13.84 -5.13
N ALA A 112 -27.25 13.90 -4.02
CA ALA A 112 -27.91 12.72 -3.44
C ALA A 112 -28.94 12.09 -4.39
N ARG A 113 -29.68 12.92 -5.15
CA ARG A 113 -30.66 12.45 -6.14
C ARG A 113 -29.99 11.82 -7.37
N GLU A 114 -28.88 12.40 -7.84
CA GLU A 114 -28.15 11.95 -9.04
C GLU A 114 -27.23 10.77 -8.76
N HIS A 115 -26.84 10.57 -7.49
CA HIS A 115 -25.97 9.50 -7.06
C HIS A 115 -26.62 8.61 -5.97
N PRO A 116 -27.74 7.92 -6.27
CA PRO A 116 -28.41 7.05 -5.29
C PRO A 116 -27.51 5.88 -4.85
N GLU A 117 -26.60 5.42 -5.71
CA GLU A 117 -25.63 4.36 -5.38
C GLU A 117 -24.65 4.78 -4.27
N TYR A 118 -24.30 6.07 -4.19
CA TYR A 118 -23.43 6.61 -3.15
C TYR A 118 -24.14 6.61 -1.79
N VAL A 119 -25.39 7.06 -1.77
CA VAL A 119 -26.24 7.07 -0.56
C VAL A 119 -26.48 5.63 -0.06
N GLN A 120 -26.72 4.69 -0.96
CA GLN A 120 -26.85 3.27 -0.62
C GLN A 120 -25.56 2.71 -0.01
N ALA A 121 -24.39 3.06 -0.56
CA ALA A 121 -23.10 2.60 -0.03
C ALA A 121 -22.80 3.14 1.38
N GLU A 122 -23.13 4.40 1.67
CA GLU A 122 -23.00 4.96 3.02
C GLU A 122 -23.94 4.28 4.03
N LEU A 123 -25.19 4.04 3.64
CA LEU A 123 -26.17 3.35 4.49
C LEU A 123 -25.75 1.90 4.79
N GLU A 124 -25.23 1.17 3.79
CA GLU A 124 -24.63 -0.15 4.00
C GLU A 124 -23.44 -0.12 4.95
N HIS A 125 -22.59 0.90 4.86
CA HIS A 125 -21.45 1.05 5.74
C HIS A 125 -21.89 1.29 7.21
N TYR A 126 -22.94 2.10 7.42
CA TYR A 126 -23.51 2.31 8.75
C TYR A 126 -24.13 1.03 9.32
N TRP A 127 -24.99 0.34 8.57
CA TRP A 127 -25.61 -0.91 9.06
C TRP A 127 -24.60 -2.02 9.34
N LYS A 128 -23.52 -2.12 8.54
CA LYS A 128 -22.42 -3.07 8.82
C LYS A 128 -21.70 -2.75 10.14
N ARG A 129 -21.45 -1.47 10.44
CA ARG A 129 -20.84 -1.06 11.72
C ARG A 129 -21.76 -1.31 12.93
N GLU A 130 -23.05 -1.02 12.82
CA GLU A 130 -24.02 -1.32 13.89
C GLU A 130 -24.12 -2.82 14.17
N ALA A 131 -24.15 -3.66 13.12
CA ALA A 131 -24.15 -5.11 13.29
C ALA A 131 -22.88 -5.64 13.97
N GLU A 132 -21.72 -5.01 13.73
CA GLU A 132 -20.45 -5.36 14.36
C GLU A 132 -20.34 -4.86 15.80
N GLN A 133 -20.87 -3.68 16.11
CA GLN A 133 -20.99 -3.18 17.49
C GLN A 133 -21.90 -4.07 18.33
N LYS A 134 -23.07 -4.45 17.80
CA LYS A 134 -24.01 -5.33 18.51
C LYS A 134 -23.41 -6.71 18.83
N LYS A 135 -22.57 -7.24 17.93
CA LYS A 135 -21.79 -8.47 18.19
C LYS A 135 -20.74 -8.31 19.30
N LYS A 136 -20.19 -7.12 19.51
CA LYS A 136 -19.28 -6.84 20.64
C LYS A 136 -20.03 -6.66 21.95
N GLU A 137 -21.24 -6.12 21.90
CA GLU A 137 -22.10 -5.90 23.06
C GLU A 137 -22.66 -7.23 23.61
N ASP A 138 -23.12 -8.14 22.75
CA ASP A 138 -23.58 -9.48 23.16
C ASP A 138 -22.43 -10.39 23.68
N LYS A 139 -21.17 -9.97 23.51
CA LYS A 139 -19.97 -10.64 24.03
C LYS A 139 -19.48 -10.06 25.37
N ALA A 140 -20.01 -8.91 25.79
CA ALA A 140 -19.81 -8.38 27.13
C ALA A 140 -20.99 -8.83 28.00
N GLY A 141 -20.73 -9.72 28.96
CA GLY A 141 -21.74 -10.16 29.92
C GLY A 141 -22.37 -8.98 30.69
N PRO A 142 -23.50 -9.20 31.39
CA PRO A 142 -24.29 -8.14 32.03
C PRO A 142 -23.42 -7.25 32.92
N SER A 143 -23.41 -5.96 32.57
CA SER A 143 -22.66 -4.90 33.23
C SER A 143 -23.05 -4.75 34.70
N THR A 144 -22.07 -4.76 35.60
CA THR A 144 -22.26 -4.54 37.03
C THR A 144 -22.47 -3.05 37.29
N VAL A 145 -23.59 -2.69 37.93
CA VAL A 145 -23.92 -1.30 38.30
C VAL A 145 -22.88 -0.78 39.30
N ILE A 146 -22.03 0.15 38.87
CA ILE A 146 -21.16 0.93 39.76
C ILE A 146 -21.91 2.20 40.15
N PRO A 147 -22.19 2.45 41.45
CA PRO A 147 -22.87 3.66 41.87
C PRO A 147 -21.91 4.87 41.77
N ILE A 148 -22.30 5.84 40.96
CA ILE A 148 -21.58 7.10 40.77
C ILE A 148 -21.85 8.00 41.98
N LYS A 149 -20.81 8.31 42.75
CA LYS A 149 -20.85 9.39 43.74
C LYS A 149 -20.59 10.70 43.00
N SER A 150 -21.52 11.65 43.12
CA SER A 150 -21.33 13.05 42.72
C SER A 150 -20.17 13.68 43.50
N SER A 151 -19.29 14.38 42.79
CA SER A 151 -18.27 15.31 43.30
C SER A 151 -17.86 16.17 42.09
N SER A 152 -18.54 17.30 41.90
CA SER A 152 -18.08 18.66 42.26
C SER A 152 -17.21 19.28 41.17
N ASP A 153 -17.74 20.38 40.63
CA ASP A 153 -17.17 21.33 39.69
C ASP A 153 -15.77 21.83 40.09
N GLU A 154 -14.86 21.95 39.11
CA GLU A 154 -13.63 22.77 39.12
C GLU A 154 -13.00 22.65 37.71
N ASP A 155 -13.17 23.66 36.84
CA ASP A 155 -12.31 24.84 36.63
C ASP A 155 -11.28 24.60 35.50
N TRP A 156 -11.64 25.05 34.30
CA TRP A 156 -10.80 24.94 33.09
C TRP A 156 -9.86 26.15 33.02
N ALA A 157 -8.68 26.02 33.62
CA ALA A 157 -7.60 26.98 33.46
C ALA A 157 -6.82 26.72 32.16
N ASP A 158 -6.97 27.69 31.25
CA ASP A 158 -5.97 28.30 30.38
C ASP A 158 -4.50 27.86 30.59
N PHE A 159 -3.89 27.34 29.51
CA PHE A 159 -2.43 27.24 29.39
C PHE A 159 -2.03 27.79 28.02
N SER A 160 -1.72 29.07 28.01
CA SER A 160 -0.91 29.71 26.98
C SER A 160 0.50 29.12 26.95
N GLU A 161 0.98 28.85 25.74
CA GLU A 161 2.34 29.15 25.29
C GLU A 161 3.51 28.42 25.98
N LYS A 162 4.10 27.47 25.26
CA LYS A 162 5.53 27.24 25.33
C LYS A 162 6.07 26.73 24.00
N ASP A 163 6.80 27.62 23.33
CA ASP A 163 7.81 27.32 22.34
C ASP A 163 8.80 26.28 22.89
N ASP A 164 9.11 25.27 22.09
CA ASP A 164 10.43 24.65 22.09
C ASP A 164 10.78 24.28 20.64
N GLU A 165 11.61 25.17 20.10
CA GLU A 165 12.58 25.05 19.04
C GLU A 165 13.31 23.70 19.06
N GLU A 166 13.16 22.89 18.00
CA GLU A 166 14.14 21.84 17.71
C GLU A 166 14.39 21.77 16.20
N GLY A 167 15.58 22.25 15.83
CA GLY A 167 16.07 22.34 14.47
C GLY A 167 16.39 20.98 13.89
N CYS A 168 15.95 20.77 12.64
CA CYS A 168 16.57 19.82 11.75
C CYS A 168 17.44 20.62 10.77
N ASP A 169 18.65 20.96 11.19
CA ASP A 169 19.73 21.26 10.26
C ASP A 169 20.04 19.98 9.47
N ASP A 170 19.64 19.95 8.20
CA ASP A 170 20.12 18.97 7.23
C ASP A 170 20.66 19.73 6.00
N PRO A 171 21.91 20.20 6.03
CA PRO A 171 22.53 20.90 4.92
C PRO A 171 23.21 19.90 3.99
N GLU A 172 22.55 19.49 2.90
CA GLU A 172 23.20 19.05 1.66
C GLU A 172 22.18 18.86 0.52
N LYS A 173 21.60 19.98 0.08
CA LYS A 173 20.91 20.06 -1.22
C LYS A 173 21.20 21.40 -1.88
N GLU A 174 22.41 21.61 -2.35
CA GLU A 174 22.68 22.53 -3.45
C GLU A 174 23.96 22.10 -4.19
N GLU A 175 23.81 21.30 -5.25
CA GLU A 175 24.57 21.47 -6.49
C GLU A 175 23.90 20.65 -7.61
N PHE A 176 22.62 20.93 -7.86
CA PHE A 176 21.96 20.54 -9.11
C PHE A 176 21.60 21.83 -9.83
N SER A 177 22.29 22.08 -10.96
CA SER A 177 22.01 23.07 -12.00
C SER A 177 22.92 24.30 -12.06
N GLU A 178 24.22 24.10 -12.26
CA GLU A 178 25.03 25.11 -12.97
C GLU A 178 25.42 24.57 -14.36
N GLN A 179 24.81 25.21 -15.37
CA GLN A 179 25.49 25.62 -16.62
C GLN A 179 25.87 24.55 -17.65
N PHE A 180 24.87 23.83 -18.17
CA PHE A 180 24.83 23.56 -19.62
C PHE A 180 24.58 24.87 -20.37
N ARG A 181 25.61 25.73 -20.49
CA ARG A 181 25.71 26.81 -21.49
C ARG A 181 27.17 27.25 -21.66
N SER A 182 27.83 26.71 -22.69
CA SER A 182 29.04 27.21 -23.38
C SER A 182 29.45 26.10 -24.36
N SER A 183 29.71 26.27 -25.66
CA SER A 183 29.77 27.42 -26.58
C SER A 183 29.52 26.82 -27.98
N ASP A 184 28.49 27.29 -28.69
CA ASP A 184 28.64 28.06 -29.96
C ASP A 184 29.94 28.88 -30.04
N ASP A 185 30.88 28.47 -30.91
CA ASP A 185 31.67 29.34 -31.83
C ASP A 185 32.63 28.49 -32.73
N GLU A 186 32.44 28.60 -34.05
CA GLU A 186 33.39 28.62 -35.20
C GLU A 186 34.54 27.59 -35.36
N GLU A 187 34.49 26.78 -36.45
CA GLU A 187 35.34 26.95 -37.67
C GLU A 187 34.81 26.09 -38.85
#